data_AF-A0AAD5QFY8-F1
#
_entry.id   AF-A0AAD5QFY8-F1
#
_cell.length_a   1.000
_cell.length_b   1.000
_cell.length_c   1.000
_cell.angle_alpha   90.00
_cell.angle_beta   90.00
_cell.angle_gamma   90.00
#
_symmetry.space_group_name_H-M   'P 1'
#
loop_
_entity.id
_entity.type
_entity.pdbx_description
1 polymer ?
#
loop_
_entity_poly.entity_id
_entity_poly.type
_entity_poly.pdbx_seq_one_letter_code
_entity_poly.pdbx_strand_id
1 'polypeptide(L)'
;FLEDFMFWSYYGFADKLPVMAGFYNDTVKIESVDKPLFSLTESSILFKVCNDVIVDDLKVGVLQKDEAINGTLLLSLTKFSNLGKVFSADYTKHLYPSFSVKRKSDGSLIEPSQYLFNGYKDFGSPSGKYTASQIVGDPLIRIPLKWPFVSD
;
A
#
# COMPACT_ATOMS: atom_id res chain seq x y z
N PHE A 1 49.38 -6.23 1.91
CA PHE A 1 48.74 -6.88 3.05
C PHE A 1 47.26 -6.53 2.98
N LEU A 2 46.50 -7.46 2.41
CA LEU A 2 45.14 -7.30 1.93
C LEU A 2 44.40 -8.54 2.45
N GLU A 3 44.15 -8.56 3.76
CA GLU A 3 43.53 -9.64 4.55
C GLU A 3 42.92 -8.92 5.77
N ASP A 4 41.67 -8.99 6.19
CA ASP A 4 40.50 -9.77 5.79
C ASP A 4 39.29 -8.86 6.01
N PHE A 5 38.51 -8.56 4.97
CA PHE A 5 37.15 -8.06 5.20
C PHE A 5 36.29 -9.26 5.55
N MET A 6 36.23 -9.61 6.85
CA MET A 6 35.23 -10.56 7.34
C MET A 6 33.85 -9.93 7.20
N PHE A 7 33.09 -10.40 6.21
CA PHE A 7 31.66 -10.17 6.13
C PHE A 7 30.99 -11.06 7.19
N TRP A 8 30.59 -10.46 8.31
CA TRP A 8 29.69 -11.13 9.25
C TRP A 8 28.27 -10.94 8.76
N SER A 9 27.62 -12.01 8.29
CA SER A 9 26.16 -12.03 8.19
C SER A 9 25.60 -12.14 9.59
N TYR A 10 25.09 -11.03 10.13
CA TYR A 10 24.35 -11.03 11.39
C TYR A 10 23.02 -11.78 11.20
N TYR A 11 22.92 -12.96 11.82
CA TYR A 11 21.67 -13.72 11.95
C TYR A 11 21.00 -13.46 13.31
N GLY A 12 21.26 -12.32 13.94
CA GLY A 12 20.62 -11.94 15.20
C GLY A 12 19.28 -11.30 14.94
N PHE A 13 18.32 -12.04 14.39
CA PHE A 13 16.97 -11.72 14.78
C PHE A 13 16.79 -12.23 16.20
N ALA A 14 16.19 -11.42 17.07
CA ALA A 14 15.62 -11.89 18.33
C ALA A 14 14.94 -13.26 18.09
N ASP A 15 14.89 -14.12 19.11
CA ASP A 15 14.31 -15.47 19.05
C ASP A 15 12.94 -15.53 18.33
N LYS A 16 12.25 -14.38 18.21
CA LYS A 16 11.14 -14.16 17.29
C LYS A 16 11.30 -12.86 16.51
N LEU A 17 11.22 -12.96 15.19
CA LEU A 17 10.96 -11.81 14.31
C LEU A 17 9.64 -11.13 14.71
N PRO A 18 9.57 -9.79 14.71
CA PRO A 18 8.32 -9.09 14.91
C PRO A 18 7.29 -9.50 13.85
N VAL A 19 6.12 -9.96 14.32
CA VAL A 19 5.04 -10.46 13.47
C VAL A 19 4.19 -9.30 12.92
N MET A 20 4.21 -8.15 13.60
CA MET A 20 3.45 -6.97 13.20
C MET A 20 4.28 -6.07 12.29
N ALA A 21 3.60 -5.39 11.36
CA ALA A 21 4.23 -4.36 10.55
C ALA A 21 4.60 -3.15 11.41
N GLY A 22 5.77 -2.57 11.14
CA GLY A 22 6.32 -1.49 11.95
C GLY A 22 7.76 -1.16 11.58
N PHE A 23 8.27 -0.12 12.22
CA PHE A 23 9.68 0.24 12.19
C PHE A 23 10.32 -0.25 13.49
N TYR A 24 11.40 -1.01 13.36
CA TYR A 24 12.09 -1.62 14.47
C TYR A 24 13.55 -1.19 14.44
N ASN A 25 14.02 -0.72 15.59
CA ASN A 25 15.41 -0.36 15.79
C ASN A 25 16.06 -1.45 16.63
N ASP A 26 17.11 -2.07 16.10
CA ASP A 26 17.93 -3.03 16.83
C ASP A 26 19.33 -2.47 17.03
N THR A 27 19.87 -2.65 18.23
CA THR A 27 21.18 -2.13 18.62
C THR A 27 22.15 -3.28 18.68
N VAL A 28 23.14 -3.28 17.78
CA VAL A 28 24.20 -4.28 17.77
C VAL A 28 25.31 -3.79 18.70
N LYS A 29 25.52 -4.54 19.78
CA LYS A 29 26.63 -4.35 20.71
C LYS A 29 27.63 -5.47 20.55
N ILE A 30 28.88 -5.12 20.31
CA ILE A 30 29.99 -6.07 20.26
C ILE A 30 30.66 -6.04 21.63
N GLU A 31 30.77 -7.19 22.30
CA GLU A 31 31.48 -7.32 23.57
C GLU A 31 32.62 -8.34 23.40
N SER A 32 33.76 -8.09 24.05
CA SER A 32 34.91 -8.98 24.06
C SER A 32 35.10 -9.51 25.48
N VAL A 33 35.20 -10.83 25.61
CA VAL A 33 35.35 -11.52 26.90
C VAL A 33 36.74 -11.28 27.50
N ASP A 34 37.77 -11.17 26.65
CA ASP A 34 39.17 -11.26 27.09
C ASP A 34 39.89 -9.91 27.20
N LYS A 35 39.41 -8.88 26.48
CA LYS A 35 40.03 -7.54 26.46
C LYS A 35 38.98 -6.43 26.37
N PRO A 36 39.16 -5.32 27.11
CA PRO A 36 38.32 -4.15 26.96
C PRO A 36 38.52 -3.55 25.56
N LEU A 37 37.43 -3.48 24.80
CA LEU A 37 37.39 -2.79 23.51
C LEU A 37 37.18 -1.31 23.79
N PHE A 38 38.18 -0.48 23.49
CA PHE A 38 38.07 0.98 23.61
C PHE A 38 37.49 1.56 22.33
N SER A 39 36.47 2.42 22.45
CA SER A 39 35.71 3.02 21.35
C SER A 39 34.88 2.01 20.53
N LEU A 40 33.93 1.33 21.18
CA LEU A 40 32.84 0.70 20.46
C LEU A 40 31.74 1.71 20.20
N THR A 41 31.57 2.10 18.93
CA THR A 41 30.40 2.84 18.48
C THR A 41 29.23 1.87 18.45
N GLU A 42 28.28 2.01 19.38
CA GLU A 42 27.00 1.33 19.29
C GLU A 42 26.42 1.58 17.90
N SER A 43 26.15 0.51 17.17
CA SER A 43 25.61 0.58 15.82
C SER A 43 24.15 0.16 15.87
N SER A 44 23.28 0.99 15.31
CA SER A 44 21.84 0.70 15.26
C SER A 44 21.42 0.36 13.83
N ILE A 45 20.54 -0.63 13.71
CA ILE A 45 19.96 -1.07 12.45
C ILE A 45 18.46 -0.79 12.52
N LEU A 46 17.99 0.11 11.66
CA LEU A 46 16.57 0.33 11.43
C LEU A 46 16.10 -0.62 10.34
N PHE A 47 15.20 -1.54 10.69
CA PHE A 47 14.51 -2.37 9.71
C PHE A 47 13.01 -2.17 9.77
N LYS A 48 12.36 -2.46 8.64
CA LYS A 48 10.95 -2.21 8.42
C LYS A 48 10.24 -3.52 8.09
N VAL A 49 9.23 -3.87 8.88
CA VAL A 49 8.32 -4.97 8.57
C VAL A 49 7.09 -4.39 7.87
N CYS A 50 6.79 -4.91 6.68
CA CYS A 50 5.68 -4.42 5.85
C CYS A 50 4.54 -5.43 5.78
N ASN A 51 3.31 -4.93 5.68
CA ASN A 51 2.13 -5.68 5.29
C ASN A 51 2.09 -5.88 3.78
N ASP A 52 1.79 -7.11 3.35
CA ASP A 52 1.25 -7.37 2.03
C ASP A 52 -0.27 -7.21 2.08
N VAL A 53 -0.83 -6.47 1.13
CA VAL A 53 -2.25 -6.09 1.16
C VAL A 53 -2.98 -6.46 -0.12
N ILE A 54 -4.28 -6.62 0.01
CA ILE A 54 -5.21 -6.84 -1.10
C ILE A 54 -6.36 -5.82 -1.00
N VAL A 55 -6.78 -5.30 -2.15
CA VAL A 55 -8.07 -4.61 -2.28
C VAL A 55 -9.14 -5.67 -2.50
N ASP A 56 -10.23 -5.55 -1.76
CA ASP A 56 -11.39 -6.42 -1.80
C ASP A 56 -12.67 -5.58 -1.87
N ASP A 57 -13.77 -6.22 -2.26
CA ASP A 57 -15.11 -5.61 -2.32
C ASP A 57 -15.16 -4.29 -3.12
N LEU A 58 -14.35 -4.14 -4.18
CA LEU A 58 -14.38 -2.94 -5.01
C LEU A 58 -15.74 -2.81 -5.70
N LYS A 59 -16.34 -1.64 -5.52
CA LYS A 59 -17.63 -1.23 -6.03
C LYS A 59 -17.50 0.17 -6.62
N VAL A 60 -17.97 0.36 -7.83
CA VAL A 60 -17.93 1.66 -8.52
C VAL A 60 -19.30 1.95 -9.08
N GLY A 61 -19.80 3.15 -8.83
CA GLY A 61 -21.06 3.62 -9.38
C GLY A 61 -21.02 5.10 -9.70
N VAL A 62 -22.07 5.56 -10.35
CA VAL A 62 -22.31 6.98 -10.64
C VAL A 62 -23.59 7.35 -9.90
N LEU A 63 -23.48 8.26 -8.95
CA LEU A 63 -24.58 8.64 -8.05
C LEU A 63 -24.90 10.12 -8.25
N GLN A 64 -26.16 10.51 -8.08
CA GLN A 64 -26.47 11.95 -7.97
C GLN A 64 -25.95 12.51 -6.65
N LYS A 65 -25.72 13.82 -6.62
CA LYS A 65 -25.17 14.54 -5.46
C LYS A 65 -25.88 14.25 -4.12
N ASP A 66 -27.19 14.02 -4.17
CA ASP A 66 -28.03 13.84 -2.97
C ASP A 66 -28.63 12.42 -2.85
N GLU A 67 -28.19 11.49 -3.69
CA GLU A 67 -28.72 10.12 -3.70
C GLU A 67 -28.09 9.28 -2.59
N ALA A 68 -28.94 8.62 -1.79
CA ALA A 68 -28.48 7.69 -0.77
C ALA A 68 -27.74 6.51 -1.43
N ILE A 69 -26.58 6.15 -0.87
CA ILE A 69 -25.75 5.06 -1.37
C ILE A 69 -26.47 3.73 -1.13
N ASN A 70 -27.21 3.27 -2.12
CA ASN A 70 -27.80 1.94 -2.14
C ASN A 70 -26.87 1.00 -2.92
N GLY A 71 -26.51 -0.14 -2.31
CA GLY A 71 -25.54 -1.09 -2.88
C GLY A 71 -25.91 -1.66 -4.26
N THR A 72 -27.16 -1.52 -4.70
CA THR A 72 -27.67 -1.87 -6.03
C THR A 72 -27.25 -0.91 -7.14
N LEU A 73 -26.88 0.33 -6.81
CA LEU A 73 -26.42 1.35 -7.77
C LEU A 73 -24.91 1.22 -8.08
N LEU A 74 -24.21 0.40 -7.30
CA LEU A 74 -22.78 0.19 -7.44
C LEU A 74 -22.51 -1.12 -8.18
N LEU A 75 -21.68 -1.06 -9.21
CA LEU A 75 -21.20 -2.26 -9.89
C LEU A 75 -20.03 -2.85 -9.10
N SER A 76 -20.16 -4.10 -8.66
CA SER A 76 -19.04 -4.82 -8.05
C SER A 76 -18.05 -5.24 -9.13
N LEU A 77 -16.77 -5.03 -8.84
CA LEU A 77 -15.67 -5.27 -9.76
C LEU A 77 -14.76 -6.35 -9.22
N THR A 78 -14.42 -7.29 -10.08
CA THR A 78 -13.36 -8.24 -9.78
C THR A 78 -12.01 -7.55 -9.92
N LYS A 79 -11.10 -7.87 -9.01
CA LYS A 79 -9.74 -7.33 -8.97
C LYS A 79 -9.05 -7.52 -10.34
N PHE A 80 -8.47 -6.46 -10.89
CA PHE A 80 -7.75 -6.43 -12.17
C PHE A 80 -8.57 -6.69 -13.44
N SER A 81 -9.89 -6.74 -13.40
CA SER A 81 -10.68 -6.70 -14.62
C SER A 81 -10.82 -5.26 -15.10
N ASN A 82 -10.39 -4.96 -16.33
CA ASN A 82 -10.78 -3.71 -16.98
C ASN A 82 -12.31 -3.69 -17.07
N LEU A 83 -12.91 -2.62 -16.56
CA LEU A 83 -14.32 -2.35 -16.74
C LEU A 83 -14.56 -2.12 -18.23
N GLY A 84 -15.04 -3.15 -18.94
CA GLY A 84 -15.53 -3.00 -20.32
C GLY A 84 -16.81 -2.16 -20.41
N LYS A 85 -17.17 -1.44 -19.34
CA LYS A 85 -18.39 -0.62 -19.23
C LYS A 85 -17.98 0.81 -18.90
N VAL A 86 -18.26 1.71 -19.84
CA VAL A 86 -18.04 3.14 -19.66
C VAL A 86 -19.14 3.69 -18.75
N PHE A 87 -18.75 4.41 -17.70
CA PHE A 87 -19.66 5.15 -16.86
C PHE A 87 -19.90 6.54 -17.46
N SER A 88 -21.17 6.87 -17.76
CA SER A 88 -21.55 8.21 -18.20
C SER A 88 -21.99 9.03 -17.00
N ALA A 89 -21.29 10.12 -16.74
CA ALA A 89 -21.62 11.11 -15.71
C ALA A 89 -21.80 12.48 -16.36
N ASP A 90 -22.80 13.21 -15.91
CA ASP A 90 -23.04 14.63 -16.24
C ASP A 90 -22.71 15.50 -15.02
N TYR A 91 -22.99 16.80 -15.10
CA TYR A 91 -22.68 17.76 -14.02
C TYR A 91 -23.47 17.52 -12.72
N THR A 92 -24.49 16.65 -12.72
CA THR A 92 -25.29 16.32 -11.54
C THR A 92 -24.85 15.02 -10.86
N LYS A 93 -23.93 14.28 -11.48
CA LYS A 93 -23.54 12.93 -11.10
C LYS A 93 -22.07 12.84 -10.73
N HIS A 94 -21.77 12.15 -9.64
CA HIS A 94 -20.41 11.94 -9.15
C HIS A 94 -20.03 10.46 -9.27
N LEU A 95 -18.76 10.21 -9.61
CA LEU A 95 -18.19 8.87 -9.54
C LEU A 95 -17.98 8.48 -8.07
N TYR A 96 -18.52 7.35 -7.67
CA TYR A 96 -18.46 6.83 -6.30
C TYR A 96 -17.73 5.48 -6.26
N PRO A 97 -16.45 5.47 -5.86
CA PRO A 97 -15.70 4.25 -5.57
C PRO A 97 -15.80 3.85 -4.09
N SER A 98 -16.01 2.56 -3.83
CA SER A 98 -16.06 1.96 -2.50
C SER A 98 -15.30 0.63 -2.51
N PHE A 99 -14.45 0.39 -1.51
CA PHE A 99 -13.56 -0.78 -1.46
C PHE A 99 -13.07 -0.99 -0.04
N SER A 100 -12.57 -2.18 0.23
CA SER A 100 -11.90 -2.54 1.48
C SER A 100 -10.45 -2.91 1.21
N VAL A 101 -9.55 -2.61 2.15
CA VAL A 101 -8.15 -3.05 2.09
C VAL A 101 -7.93 -4.05 3.21
N LYS A 102 -7.45 -5.25 2.86
CA LYS A 102 -7.22 -6.35 3.80
C LYS A 102 -5.77 -6.78 3.77
N ARG A 103 -5.22 -7.19 4.92
CA ARG A 103 -3.91 -7.82 5.01
C ARG A 103 -3.96 -9.22 4.40
N LYS A 104 -2.98 -9.58 3.57
CA LYS A 104 -2.94 -10.90 2.90
C LYS A 104 -2.71 -12.06 3.86
N SER A 105 -2.02 -11.84 4.98
CA SER A 105 -1.66 -12.90 5.92
C SER A 105 -2.82 -13.40 6.78
N ASP A 106 -3.70 -12.49 7.24
CA ASP A 106 -4.77 -12.81 8.20
C ASP A 106 -6.16 -12.30 7.78
N GLY A 107 -6.27 -11.57 6.66
CA GLY A 107 -7.53 -11.00 6.19
C GLY A 107 -8.04 -9.80 6.99
N SER A 108 -7.28 -9.31 7.97
CA SER A 108 -7.64 -8.16 8.79
C SER A 108 -7.79 -6.89 7.95
N LEU A 109 -8.79 -6.06 8.27
CA LEU A 109 -8.97 -4.77 7.63
C LEU A 109 -7.82 -3.82 8.00
N ILE A 110 -7.31 -3.12 6.99
CA ILE A 110 -6.29 -2.09 7.14
C ILE A 110 -6.89 -0.77 6.65
N GLU A 111 -6.66 0.28 7.40
CA GLU A 111 -6.93 1.66 7.00
C GLU A 111 -5.62 2.33 6.55
N PRO A 112 -5.28 2.30 5.25
CA PRO A 112 -4.15 3.03 4.72
C PRO A 112 -4.16 4.52 5.07
N SER A 113 -2.98 5.09 5.33
CA SER A 113 -2.82 6.53 5.51
C SER A 113 -3.16 7.35 4.27
N GLN A 114 -3.08 6.77 3.07
CA GLN A 114 -3.29 7.48 1.81
C GLN A 114 -4.19 6.73 0.82
N TYR A 115 -5.19 7.45 0.32
CA TYR A 115 -6.03 7.07 -0.81
C TYR A 115 -6.04 8.20 -1.84
N LEU A 116 -5.59 7.94 -3.06
CA LEU A 116 -5.63 8.91 -4.16
C LEU A 116 -6.45 8.35 -5.32
N PHE A 117 -7.33 9.19 -5.84
CA PHE A 117 -8.02 8.96 -7.10
C PHE A 117 -7.42 9.87 -8.15
N ASN A 118 -6.90 9.24 -9.21
CA ASN A 118 -6.27 9.95 -10.32
C ASN A 118 -7.07 9.68 -11.59
N GLY A 119 -7.75 10.72 -12.09
CA GLY A 119 -8.41 10.72 -13.39
C GLY A 119 -7.48 11.33 -14.43
N TYR A 120 -7.00 10.54 -15.38
CA TYR A 120 -6.30 11.06 -16.54
C TYR A 120 -7.29 11.41 -17.65
N LYS A 121 -7.14 12.59 -18.23
CA LYS A 121 -8.00 13.10 -19.29
C LYS A 121 -7.32 12.90 -20.62
N ASP A 122 -7.98 12.20 -21.54
CA ASP A 122 -7.34 11.87 -22.80
C ASP A 122 -7.30 13.04 -23.81
N PHE A 123 -8.09 14.12 -23.65
CA PHE A 123 -8.07 15.28 -24.58
C PHE A 123 -8.45 16.63 -23.93
N GLY A 124 -7.91 17.74 -24.46
CA GLY A 124 -7.95 19.11 -23.89
C GLY A 124 -9.28 19.89 -23.87
N SER A 125 -10.45 19.24 -23.96
CA SER A 125 -11.77 19.90 -23.91
C SER A 125 -12.49 19.64 -22.58
N PRO A 126 -13.34 20.53 -22.04
CA PRO A 126 -13.99 20.35 -20.72
C PRO A 126 -14.74 19.01 -20.55
N SER A 127 -15.38 18.53 -21.61
CA SER A 127 -15.96 17.19 -21.73
C SER A 127 -14.99 16.23 -22.41
N GLY A 128 -14.94 14.99 -21.95
CA GLY A 128 -14.04 13.99 -22.52
C GLY A 128 -14.16 12.65 -21.79
N LYS A 129 -13.42 11.67 -22.29
CA LYS A 129 -13.27 10.38 -21.63
C LYS A 129 -12.11 10.46 -20.63
N TYR A 130 -12.25 9.74 -19.52
CA TYR A 130 -11.29 9.75 -18.44
C TYR A 130 -10.95 8.32 -18.05
N THR A 131 -9.66 8.04 -17.90
CA THR A 131 -9.19 6.83 -17.25
C THR A 131 -9.05 7.10 -15.76
N ALA A 132 -9.85 6.43 -14.93
CA ALA A 132 -9.80 6.56 -13.49
C ALA A 132 -8.92 5.45 -12.89
N SER A 133 -7.92 5.88 -12.12
CA SER A 133 -7.01 5.00 -11.41
C SER A 133 -6.99 5.33 -9.93
N GLN A 134 -6.75 4.30 -9.12
CA GLN A 134 -6.63 4.43 -7.69
C GLN A 134 -5.21 4.10 -7.25
N ILE A 135 -4.71 4.86 -6.28
CA ILE A 135 -3.49 4.56 -5.55
C ILE A 135 -3.84 4.39 -4.07
N VAL A 136 -3.48 3.24 -3.51
CA VAL A 136 -3.57 2.94 -2.08
C VAL A 136 -2.16 2.79 -1.54
N GLY A 137 -1.81 3.62 -0.56
CA GLY A 137 -0.48 3.70 0.00
C GLY A 137 -0.48 3.89 1.51
N ASP A 138 0.53 3.32 2.15
CA ASP A 138 0.80 3.47 3.57
C ASP A 138 2.29 3.19 3.80
N PRO A 139 2.96 3.87 4.75
CA PRO A 139 4.34 3.56 5.08
C PRO A 139 4.55 2.09 5.41
N LEU A 140 3.59 1.36 5.96
CA LEU A 140 3.69 -0.05 6.30
C LEU A 140 3.19 -1.00 5.19
N ILE A 141 2.69 -0.50 4.06
CA ILE A 141 2.38 -1.33 2.89
C ILE A 141 3.66 -1.60 2.10
N ARG A 142 3.93 -2.87 1.76
CA ARG A 142 5.15 -3.27 1.04
C ARG A 142 5.22 -2.66 -0.36
N ILE A 143 4.12 -2.76 -1.10
CA ILE A 143 4.00 -2.32 -2.48
C ILE A 143 2.72 -1.50 -2.59
N PRO A 144 2.80 -0.18 -2.84
CA PRO A 144 1.61 0.63 -3.08
C PRO A 144 0.78 0.05 -4.23
N LEU A 145 -0.53 -0.07 -4.03
CA LEU A 145 -1.41 -0.61 -5.06
C LEU A 145 -1.81 0.52 -5.99
N LYS A 146 -1.44 0.42 -7.27
CA LYS A 146 -1.92 1.29 -8.35
C LYS A 146 -2.74 0.47 -9.32
N TRP A 147 -4.02 0.82 -9.49
CA TRP A 147 -4.92 0.07 -10.37
C TRP A 147 -5.85 1.00 -11.17
N PRO A 148 -5.83 0.96 -12.52
CA PRO A 148 -6.90 1.55 -13.32
C PRO A 148 -8.17 0.71 -13.19
N PHE A 149 -9.24 1.33 -12.70
CA PHE A 149 -10.53 0.64 -12.54
C PHE A 149 -11.56 1.14 -13.57
N VAL A 150 -11.32 2.23 -14.28
CA VAL A 150 -12.08 2.61 -15.48
C VAL A 150 -11.07 2.97 -16.56
N SER A 151 -11.12 2.28 -17.69
CA SER A 151 -10.35 2.57 -18.89
C SER A 151 -11.28 2.54 -20.10
N ASP A 152 -10.95 3.31 -21.13
CA ASP A 152 -11.59 3.22 -22.44
C ASP A 152 -11.16 1.94 -23.20
#